data_AF-A0A524FAB4-F1
#
_entry.id   AF-A0A524FAB4-F1
#
_cell.length_a   1.000
_cell.length_b   1.000
_cell.length_c   1.000
_cell.angle_alpha   90.00
_cell.angle_beta   90.00
_cell.angle_gamma   90.00
#
_symmetry.space_group_name_H-M   'P 1'
#
loop_
_entity.id
_entity.type
_entity.pdbx_description
1 polymer ?
#
loop_
_entity_poly.entity_id
_entity_poly.type
_entity_poly.pdbx_seq_one_letter_code
_entity_poly.pdbx_strand_id
1 'polypeptide(L)'
;MQISYILIIAALVFSLMLYPNGLILNAATDWRPIWSWEFYVLVLIFTTFLIVIPLLYFQLKVYYSYKTPLFREKWRYFLIGTTMNSFLSLGAFTYIFWDNALYRTIWSVVSLLIVLTSILIYSIVAQDIQKLLSKEIN
;
A
#
# COMPACT_ATOMS: atom_id res chain seq x y z
N MET A 1 6.56 6.95 -20.93
CA MET A 1 7.30 6.86 -19.65
C MET A 1 6.50 6.17 -18.53
N GLN A 2 5.20 6.43 -18.35
CA GLN A 2 4.41 5.75 -17.31
C GLN A 2 4.19 4.25 -17.59
N ILE A 3 3.82 3.88 -18.83
CA ILE A 3 3.59 2.48 -19.21
C ILE A 3 4.84 1.61 -19.00
N SER A 4 6.01 2.11 -19.42
CA SER A 4 7.28 1.40 -19.22
C SER A 4 7.60 1.17 -17.75
N TYR A 5 7.32 2.14 -16.87
CA TYR A 5 7.50 1.98 -15.43
C TYR A 5 6.56 0.91 -14.85
N ILE A 6 5.29 0.92 -15.26
CA ILE A 6 4.30 -0.09 -14.85
C ILE A 6 4.74 -1.48 -15.29
N LEU A 7 5.22 -1.64 -16.53
CA LEU A 7 5.70 -2.92 -17.05
C LEU A 7 6.92 -3.42 -16.27
N ILE A 8 7.85 -2.54 -15.89
CA ILE A 8 9.02 -2.92 -15.09
C ILE A 8 8.57 -3.40 -13.70
N ILE A 9 7.70 -2.67 -13.02
CA ILE A 9 7.18 -3.10 -11.70
C ILE A 9 6.44 -4.43 -11.84
N ALA A 10 5.58 -4.58 -12.83
CA ALA A 10 4.83 -5.81 -13.05
C ALA A 10 5.76 -7.00 -13.28
N ALA A 11 6.80 -6.84 -14.12
CA ALA A 11 7.80 -7.88 -14.36
C ALA A 11 8.59 -8.24 -13.09
N LEU A 12 8.94 -7.25 -12.26
CA LEU A 12 9.63 -7.47 -11.00
C LEU A 12 8.75 -8.15 -9.93
N VAL A 13 7.47 -7.78 -9.84
CA VAL A 13 6.53 -8.46 -8.94
C VAL A 13 6.30 -9.90 -9.42
N PHE A 14 6.19 -10.10 -10.73
CA PHE A 14 6.07 -11.43 -11.31
C PHE A 14 7.32 -12.28 -11.04
N SER A 15 8.53 -11.72 -11.12
CA SER A 15 9.76 -12.46 -10.83
C SER A 15 9.86 -12.88 -9.36
N LEU A 16 9.32 -12.09 -8.42
CA LEU A 16 9.20 -12.51 -7.02
C LEU A 16 8.35 -13.77 -6.87
N MET A 17 7.26 -13.90 -7.65
CA MET A 17 6.42 -15.11 -7.61
C MET A 17 7.14 -16.38 -8.08
N LEU A 18 8.24 -16.24 -8.82
CA LEU A 18 9.07 -17.35 -9.30
C LEU A 18 10.17 -17.74 -8.30
N TYR A 19 10.24 -17.12 -7.12
CA TYR A 19 11.27 -17.42 -6.12
C TYR A 19 11.12 -18.86 -5.59
N PRO A 20 12.13 -19.72 -5.75
CA PRO A 20 12.03 -21.13 -5.41
C PRO A 20 11.84 -21.31 -3.90
N ASN A 21 10.89 -22.16 -3.50
CA ASN A 21 10.52 -22.38 -2.10
C ASN A 21 10.15 -21.09 -1.35
N GLY A 22 9.75 -20.03 -2.07
CA GLY A 22 9.32 -18.77 -1.45
C GLY A 22 7.98 -18.88 -0.74
N LEU A 23 7.07 -19.66 -1.33
CA LEU A 23 5.73 -19.89 -0.83
C LEU A 23 5.54 -21.37 -0.50
N ILE A 24 5.24 -21.64 0.76
CA ILE A 24 4.93 -22.98 1.28
C ILE A 24 3.41 -23.08 1.36
N LEU A 25 2.84 -23.98 0.57
CA LEU A 25 1.41 -24.26 0.54
C LEU A 25 1.21 -25.77 0.55
N ASN A 26 0.82 -26.33 1.70
CA ASN A 26 0.61 -27.77 1.83
C ASN A 26 -0.43 -28.09 2.91
N ALA A 27 -0.73 -29.38 3.07
CA ALA A 27 -1.69 -29.84 4.08
C ALA A 27 -1.22 -29.56 5.53
N ALA A 28 0.08 -29.43 5.78
CA ALA A 28 0.60 -29.11 7.11
C ALA A 28 0.39 -27.64 7.50
N THR A 29 0.15 -26.74 6.52
CA THR A 29 -0.17 -25.32 6.75
C THR A 29 -1.67 -25.03 6.66
N ASP A 30 -2.54 -26.05 6.69
CA ASP A 30 -3.97 -25.91 6.42
C ASP A 30 -4.26 -25.21 5.08
N TRP A 31 -3.42 -25.44 4.05
CA TRP A 31 -3.48 -24.75 2.77
C TRP A 31 -3.36 -23.23 2.86
N ARG A 32 -2.81 -22.70 3.96
CA ARG A 32 -2.47 -21.29 4.09
C ARG A 32 -1.10 -21.05 3.47
N PRO A 33 -0.94 -19.94 2.72
CA PRO A 33 0.37 -19.57 2.22
C PRO A 33 1.23 -19.15 3.41
N ILE A 34 2.37 -19.81 3.59
CA ILE A 34 3.40 -19.39 4.54
C ILE A 34 4.63 -19.00 3.72
N TRP A 35 5.19 -17.83 4.01
CA TRP A 35 6.38 -17.37 3.32
C TRP A 35 7.64 -17.90 4.01
N SER A 36 8.62 -18.32 3.22
CA SER A 36 9.97 -18.55 3.75
C SER A 36 10.57 -17.23 4.23
N TRP A 37 11.52 -17.31 5.14
CA TRP A 37 12.17 -16.12 5.72
C TRP A 37 12.83 -15.27 4.63
N GLU A 38 13.54 -15.92 3.70
CA GLU A 38 14.25 -15.26 2.61
C GLU A 38 13.25 -14.53 1.70
N PHE A 39 12.14 -15.20 1.35
CA PHE A 39 11.10 -14.59 0.52
C PHE A 39 10.43 -13.41 1.21
N TYR A 40 10.11 -13.53 2.50
CA TYR A 40 9.53 -12.44 3.29
C TYR A 40 10.45 -11.20 3.34
N VAL A 41 11.75 -11.39 3.64
CA VAL A 41 12.71 -10.28 3.68
C VAL A 41 12.85 -9.63 2.31
N LEU A 42 12.90 -10.42 1.24
CA LEU A 42 12.94 -9.90 -0.13
C LEU A 42 11.68 -9.08 -0.47
N VAL A 43 10.49 -9.57 -0.15
CA VAL A 43 9.23 -8.86 -0.39
C VAL A 43 9.16 -7.56 0.42
N LEU A 44 9.64 -7.56 1.68
CA LEU A 44 9.71 -6.36 2.50
C LEU A 44 10.64 -5.30 1.90
N ILE A 45 11.87 -5.68 1.53
CA ILE A 45 12.83 -4.77 0.92
C ILE A 45 12.24 -4.23 -0.39
N PHE A 46 11.76 -5.13 -1.25
CA PHE A 46 11.20 -4.77 -2.54
C PHE A 46 10.05 -3.76 -2.40
N THR A 47 9.05 -4.09 -1.57
CA THR A 47 7.87 -3.25 -1.38
C THR A 47 8.25 -1.92 -0.73
N THR A 48 9.15 -1.92 0.24
CA THR A 48 9.55 -0.69 0.94
C THR A 48 10.29 0.25 0.01
N PHE A 49 11.31 -0.23 -0.71
CA PHE A 49 12.19 0.62 -1.51
C PHE A 49 11.63 0.99 -2.88
N LEU A 50 10.81 0.14 -3.50
CA LEU A 50 10.29 0.38 -4.85
C LEU A 50 8.85 0.87 -4.89
N ILE A 51 8.10 0.69 -3.80
CA ILE A 51 6.69 1.10 -3.74
C ILE A 51 6.50 2.18 -2.66
N VAL A 52 6.75 1.86 -1.39
CA VAL A 52 6.42 2.74 -0.26
C VAL A 52 7.25 4.03 -0.26
N ILE A 53 8.59 3.93 -0.34
CA ILE A 53 9.47 5.10 -0.33
C ILE A 53 9.19 6.02 -1.53
N PRO A 54 9.13 5.55 -2.79
CA PRO A 54 8.81 6.40 -3.93
C PRO A 54 7.42 7.04 -3.80
N LEU A 55 6.41 6.28 -3.36
CA LEU A 55 5.06 6.78 -3.13
C LEU A 55 5.06 7.96 -2.15
N LEU A 56 5.67 7.79 -0.97
CA LEU A 56 5.74 8.82 0.05
C LEU A 56 6.57 10.04 -0.42
N TYR A 57 7.68 9.81 -1.12
CA TYR A 57 8.52 10.88 -1.67
C TYR A 57 7.72 11.74 -2.66
N PHE A 58 7.04 11.13 -3.62
CA PHE A 58 6.23 11.89 -4.60
C PHE A 58 5.05 12.59 -3.93
N GLN A 59 4.38 11.95 -2.97
CA GLN A 59 3.29 12.56 -2.23
C GLN A 59 3.73 13.77 -1.42
N LEU A 60 4.88 13.68 -0.74
CA LEU A 60 5.48 14.81 -0.01
C LEU A 60 5.90 15.92 -0.98
N LYS A 61 6.50 15.59 -2.11
CA LYS A 61 6.86 16.58 -3.13
C LYS A 61 5.63 17.35 -3.61
N VAL A 62 4.52 16.65 -3.86
CA VAL A 62 3.25 17.29 -4.25
C VAL A 62 2.68 18.14 -3.11
N TYR A 63 2.71 17.63 -1.88
CA TYR A 63 2.30 18.38 -0.69
C TYR A 63 2.99 19.75 -0.58
N TYR A 64 4.31 19.78 -0.74
CA TYR A 64 5.09 21.01 -0.68
C TYR A 64 4.93 21.92 -1.92
N SER A 65 4.42 21.39 -3.04
CA SER A 65 4.17 22.19 -4.26
C SER A 65 2.94 23.09 -4.16
N TYR A 66 1.99 22.77 -3.26
CA TYR A 66 0.77 23.56 -3.09
C TYR A 66 1.05 24.90 -2.38
N LYS A 67 0.68 26.00 -3.04
CA LYS A 67 0.75 27.37 -2.47
C LYS A 67 -0.44 27.70 -1.57
N THR A 68 -1.62 27.19 -1.88
CA THR A 68 -2.86 27.50 -1.15
C THR A 68 -3.02 26.57 0.06
N PRO A 69 -3.31 27.12 1.27
CA PRO A 69 -3.43 26.32 2.49
C PRO A 69 -4.55 25.27 2.42
N LEU A 70 -5.66 25.58 1.74
CA LEU A 70 -6.79 24.66 1.57
C LEU A 70 -6.40 23.34 0.87
N PHE A 71 -5.67 23.42 -0.25
CA PHE A 71 -5.25 22.23 -0.98
C PHE A 71 -4.19 21.44 -0.21
N ARG A 72 -3.31 22.15 0.50
CA ARG A 72 -2.30 21.53 1.37
C ARG A 72 -2.93 20.74 2.51
N GLU A 73 -3.97 21.28 3.16
CA GLU A 73 -4.68 20.58 4.23
C GLU A 73 -5.37 19.32 3.74
N LYS A 74 -6.06 19.39 2.59
CA LYS A 74 -6.64 18.20 1.96
C LYS A 74 -5.57 17.16 1.70
N TRP A 75 -4.49 17.52 1.01
CA TRP A 75 -3.40 16.60 0.68
C TRP A 75 -2.73 15.98 1.91
N ARG A 76 -2.75 16.66 3.07
CA ARG A 76 -2.30 16.09 4.34
C ARG A 76 -3.11 14.84 4.72
N TYR A 77 -4.43 14.87 4.58
CA TYR A 77 -5.27 13.71 4.88
C TYR A 77 -5.00 12.56 3.90
N PHE A 78 -4.73 12.85 2.62
CA PHE A 78 -4.33 11.85 1.63
C PHE A 78 -3.05 11.16 2.07
N LEU A 79 -2.04 11.96 2.42
CA LEU A 79 -0.73 11.49 2.84
C LEU A 79 -0.79 10.64 4.12
N ILE A 80 -1.61 11.04 5.10
CA ILE A 80 -1.85 10.24 6.31
C ILE A 80 -2.51 8.90 5.91
N GLY A 81 -3.56 8.93 5.08
CA GLY A 81 -4.27 7.74 4.64
C GLY A 81 -3.36 6.75 3.89
N THR A 82 -2.56 7.23 2.95
CA THR A 82 -1.64 6.39 2.16
C THR A 82 -0.47 5.86 3.00
N THR A 83 0.02 6.63 3.96
CA THR A 83 1.06 6.18 4.91
C THR A 83 0.51 5.06 5.80
N MET A 84 -0.67 5.26 6.39
CA MET A 84 -1.33 4.23 7.20
C MET A 84 -1.65 2.98 6.36
N ASN A 85 -2.12 3.14 5.13
CA ASN A 85 -2.38 2.03 4.22
C ASN A 85 -1.10 1.23 3.88
N SER A 86 0.02 1.93 3.69
CA SER A 86 1.32 1.30 3.47
C SER A 86 1.76 0.50 4.69
N PHE A 87 1.60 1.04 5.90
CA PHE A 87 1.88 0.34 7.15
C PHE A 87 1.01 -0.92 7.31
N LEU A 88 -0.30 -0.81 7.05
CA LEU A 88 -1.23 -1.95 7.09
C LEU A 88 -0.85 -3.04 6.07
N SER A 89 -0.38 -2.64 4.89
CA SER A 89 0.08 -3.58 3.87
C SER A 89 1.35 -4.32 4.31
N LEU A 90 2.31 -3.62 4.90
CA LEU A 90 3.56 -4.23 5.38
C LEU A 90 3.32 -5.23 6.51
N GLY A 91 2.45 -4.92 7.48
CA GLY A 91 2.14 -5.90 8.53
C GLY A 91 1.25 -7.06 8.04
N ALA A 92 0.50 -6.89 6.94
CA ALA A 92 -0.14 -8.03 6.29
C ALA A 92 0.88 -9.03 5.72
N PHE A 93 2.06 -8.57 5.29
CA PHE A 93 3.14 -9.49 4.93
C PHE A 93 3.68 -10.25 6.16
N THR A 94 3.82 -9.56 7.29
CA THR A 94 4.19 -10.22 8.55
C THR A 94 3.13 -11.22 9.00
N TYR A 95 1.84 -10.96 8.75
CA TYR A 95 0.74 -11.89 9.01
C TYR A 95 0.91 -13.20 8.24
N ILE A 96 1.34 -13.12 6.97
CA ILE A 96 1.56 -14.30 6.10
C ILE A 96 2.84 -15.05 6.51
N PHE A 97 3.87 -14.33 6.95
CA PHE A 97 5.15 -14.93 7.36
C PHE A 97 5.11 -15.60 8.74
N TRP A 98 4.65 -14.89 9.77
CA TRP A 98 4.87 -15.28 11.17
C TRP A 98 3.91 -16.38 11.65
N ASP A 99 2.78 -16.61 10.95
CA ASP A 99 1.74 -17.64 11.19
C ASP A 99 1.33 -17.91 12.66
N ASN A 100 1.51 -16.93 13.55
CA ASN A 100 1.20 -17.08 14.98
C ASN A 100 -0.23 -16.64 15.28
N ALA A 101 -0.96 -17.44 16.06
CA ALA A 101 -2.36 -17.17 16.42
C ALA A 101 -2.58 -15.79 17.06
N LEU A 102 -1.71 -15.36 17.97
CA LEU A 102 -1.82 -14.05 18.64
C LEU A 102 -1.67 -12.90 17.64
N TYR A 103 -0.65 -12.97 16.77
CA TYR A 103 -0.43 -11.93 15.76
C TYR A 103 -1.62 -11.86 14.81
N ARG A 104 -2.15 -13.02 14.38
CA ARG A 104 -3.34 -13.08 13.51
C ARG A 104 -4.54 -12.39 14.14
N THR A 105 -4.83 -12.65 15.42
CA THR A 105 -5.96 -12.02 16.11
C THR A 105 -5.78 -10.50 16.22
N ILE A 106 -4.59 -10.04 16.62
CA ILE A 106 -4.30 -8.61 16.71
C ILE A 106 -4.42 -7.95 15.33
N TRP A 107 -3.83 -8.56 14.31
CA TRP A 107 -3.79 -7.99 12.97
C TRP A 107 -5.17 -7.98 12.30
N SER A 108 -6.03 -8.96 12.56
CA SER A 108 -7.43 -8.93 12.11
C SER A 108 -8.17 -7.71 12.63
N VAL A 109 -7.98 -7.34 13.90
CA VAL A 109 -8.59 -6.13 14.48
C VAL A 109 -7.97 -4.87 13.89
N VAL A 110 -6.64 -4.80 13.81
CA VAL A 110 -5.92 -3.66 13.23
C VAL A 110 -6.27 -3.44 11.76
N SER A 111 -6.49 -4.51 11.00
CA SER A 111 -6.84 -4.45 9.57
C SER A 111 -8.16 -3.73 9.31
N LEU A 112 -9.08 -3.66 10.29
CA LEU A 112 -10.32 -2.89 10.18
C LEU A 112 -10.07 -1.38 9.98
N LEU A 113 -8.91 -0.88 10.40
CA LEU A 113 -8.49 0.50 10.14
C LEU A 113 -8.33 0.81 8.65
N ILE A 114 -8.26 -0.21 7.79
CA ILE A 114 -8.17 -0.01 6.33
C ILE A 114 -9.38 0.72 5.75
N VAL A 115 -10.55 0.60 6.40
CA VAL A 115 -11.75 1.35 6.00
C VAL A 115 -11.53 2.85 6.23
N LEU A 116 -10.95 3.20 7.39
CA LEU A 116 -10.65 4.60 7.73
C LEU A 116 -9.59 5.17 6.77
N THR A 117 -8.54 4.41 6.46
CA THR A 117 -7.52 4.86 5.50
C THR A 117 -8.12 5.06 4.11
N SER A 118 -9.03 4.17 3.69
CA SER A 118 -9.72 4.27 2.40
C SER A 118 -10.58 5.54 2.30
N ILE A 119 -11.28 5.90 3.39
CA ILE A 119 -12.08 7.14 3.45
C ILE A 119 -11.16 8.38 3.34
N LEU A 120 -10.04 8.40 4.06
CA LEU A 120 -9.08 9.50 4.01
C LEU A 120 -8.50 9.69 2.60
N ILE A 121 -8.23 8.59 1.89
CA ILE A 121 -7.72 8.61 0.51
C ILE A 121 -8.81 9.10 -0.46
N TYR A 122 -10.02 8.56 -0.37
CA TYR A 122 -11.10 8.82 -1.33
C TYR A 122 -11.71 10.22 -1.20
N SER A 123 -11.86 10.71 0.03
CA SER A 123 -12.53 11.99 0.32
C SER A 123 -11.90 13.20 -0.38
N ILE A 124 -10.63 13.13 -0.77
CA ILE A 124 -9.91 14.21 -1.45
C ILE A 124 -10.15 14.16 -2.95
N VAL A 125 -10.06 12.97 -3.54
CA VAL A 125 -10.28 12.75 -4.99
C VAL A 125 -11.73 13.12 -5.36
N ALA A 126 -12.71 12.71 -4.56
CA ALA A 126 -14.12 12.98 -4.82
C ALA A 126 -14.46 14.49 -4.80
N GLN A 127 -13.86 15.24 -3.87
CA GLN A 127 -14.13 16.68 -3.74
C GLN A 127 -13.50 17.50 -4.87
N ASP A 128 -12.36 17.07 -5.41
CA ASP A 128 -11.71 17.78 -6.51
C ASP A 128 -12.41 17.50 -7.86
N ILE A 129 -12.92 16.27 -8.06
CA ILE A 129 -13.77 15.93 -9.22
C ILE A 129 -15.09 16.72 -9.19
N GLN A 130 -15.77 16.82 -8.05
CA GLN A 130 -17.00 17.61 -7.93
C GLN A 130 -16.82 19.09 -8.28
N LYS A 131 -15.68 19.68 -7.91
CA LYS A 131 -15.37 21.09 -8.23
C LYS A 131 -15.06 21.32 -9.71
N LEU A 132 -14.52 20.33 -10.40
CA LEU A 132 -14.29 20.40 -11.84
C LEU A 132 -15.61 20.29 -12.60
N LEU A 133 -16.46 19.33 -12.20
CA LEU A 133 -17.80 19.16 -12.80
C LEU A 133 -18.70 20.38 -12.58
N SER A 134 -18.66 21.03 -11.41
CA SER A 134 -19.47 22.23 -11.16
C SER A 134 -19.00 23.49 -11.91
N LYS A 135 -17.77 23.47 -12.44
CA LYS A 135 -17.21 24.53 -13.30
C LYS A 135 -17.47 24.30 -14.79
N GLU A 136 -17.74 23.06 -15.22
CA GLU A 136 -18.11 22.77 -16.62
C GLU A 136 -19.62 22.94 -16.86
N ILE A 137 -20.43 22.91 -15.80
CA ILE A 137 -21.89 23.08 -15.86
C ILE A 137 -22.32 24.56 -15.77
N ASN A 138 -21.40 25.49 -15.45
CA ASN A 138 -21.63 26.94 -15.46
C ASN A 138 -20.79 27.63 -16.53
#